data_AF-A0A090W104-F1
#
_entry.id   AF-A0A090W104-F1
#
_cell.length_a   1.000
_cell.length_b   1.000
_cell.length_c   1.000
_cell.angle_alpha   90.00
_cell.angle_beta   90.00
_cell.angle_gamma   90.00
#
_symmetry.space_group_name_H-M   'P 1'
#
loop_
_entity.id
_entity.type
_entity.pdbx_description
1 polymer ?
#
loop_
_entity_poly.entity_id
_entity_poly.type
_entity_poly.pdbx_seq_one_letter_code
_entity_poly.pdbx_strand_id
1 'polypeptide(L)'
;MGIGFTIDTPLKVAQYGMDSVISLVDDILLEKLRKMYSEKFDIPYQEITEKIDDFRAKRITSYLNLLSDLAEKKFEDLKQMTSKKGDELLAYIQMLPDNSNLKADFKKLTSKGFSFSEIKTWASQNLVMGAIDVNIMTKVDKDNYKKGEKLPVEYNDAHAALRGFAKSKLNSSVVLSAGMNHVYIAIWGSLTIFFQMKMET
;
A
#
# COMPACT_ATOMS: atom_id res chain seq x y z
N MET A 1 10.10 3.06 12.72
CA MET A 1 10.62 3.22 11.35
C MET A 1 10.32 4.63 10.87
N GLY A 2 11.24 5.28 10.14
CA GLY A 2 11.03 6.65 9.66
C GLY A 2 9.91 6.72 8.60
N ILE A 3 9.03 7.71 8.71
CA ILE A 3 7.87 7.93 7.84
C ILE A 3 8.22 7.94 6.34
N GLY A 4 9.37 8.49 5.96
CA GLY A 4 9.79 8.56 4.55
C GLY A 4 10.20 7.23 3.93
N PHE A 5 10.55 6.21 4.73
CA PHE A 5 11.09 4.95 4.21
C PHE A 5 10.01 3.93 3.85
N THR A 6 8.86 3.96 4.51
CA THR A 6 7.83 2.93 4.29
C THR A 6 6.81 3.31 3.22
N ILE A 7 6.68 4.61 2.91
CA ILE A 7 5.59 5.11 2.06
C ILE A 7 5.69 4.59 0.61
N ASP A 8 6.88 4.47 0.03
CA ASP A 8 7.06 3.94 -1.34
C ASP A 8 7.49 2.47 -1.41
N THR A 9 7.69 1.83 -0.26
CA THR A 9 8.09 0.42 -0.15
C THR A 9 7.17 -0.52 -0.92
N PRO A 10 5.83 -0.37 -0.88
CA PRO A 10 4.92 -1.25 -1.62
C PRO A 10 5.24 -1.36 -3.12
N LEU A 11 5.64 -0.25 -3.77
CA LEU A 11 6.00 -0.27 -5.19
C LEU A 11 7.28 -1.04 -5.50
N LYS A 12 8.12 -1.29 -4.50
CA LYS A 12 9.42 -1.95 -4.67
C LYS A 12 9.30 -3.44 -4.38
N VAL A 13 8.47 -3.83 -3.40
CA VAL A 13 8.51 -5.18 -2.82
C VAL A 13 7.22 -5.99 -2.99
N ALA A 14 6.07 -5.35 -3.21
CA ALA A 14 4.79 -6.07 -3.27
C ALA A 14 4.74 -7.10 -4.42
N GLN A 15 5.34 -6.78 -5.57
CA GLN A 15 5.44 -7.71 -6.71
C GLN A 15 6.20 -9.02 -6.39
N TYR A 16 7.00 -9.01 -5.31
CA TYR A 16 7.79 -10.16 -4.84
C TYR A 16 7.15 -10.88 -3.65
N GLY A 17 5.87 -10.60 -3.35
CA GLY A 17 5.16 -11.26 -2.24
C GLY A 17 5.56 -10.77 -0.85
N MET A 18 6.27 -9.65 -0.74
CA MET A 18 6.67 -9.08 0.56
C MET A 18 5.63 -8.07 1.04
N ASP A 19 5.13 -8.29 2.24
CA ASP A 19 4.19 -7.38 2.90
C ASP A 19 4.89 -6.05 3.26
N SER A 20 4.11 -4.98 3.27
CA SER A 20 4.59 -3.62 3.57
C SER A 20 3.51 -2.81 4.30
N VAL A 21 3.94 -1.80 5.07
CA VAL A 21 3.04 -0.95 5.86
C VAL A 21 3.28 0.53 5.58
N ILE A 22 2.30 1.23 5.02
CA ILE A 22 2.37 2.67 4.71
C ILE A 22 1.96 3.49 5.93
N SER A 23 2.77 4.47 6.34
CA SER A 23 2.36 5.42 7.37
C SER A 23 1.46 6.52 6.79
N LEU A 24 0.28 6.72 7.36
CA LEU A 24 -0.72 7.74 6.94
C LEU A 24 -0.62 9.06 7.72
N VAL A 25 0.50 9.30 8.41
CA VAL A 25 0.68 10.43 9.33
C VAL A 25 0.86 11.76 8.61
N ASP A 26 1.52 11.78 7.45
CA ASP A 26 1.88 13.01 6.75
C ASP A 26 1.24 13.05 5.35
N ASP A 27 0.08 13.68 5.24
CA ASP A 27 -0.65 13.78 3.97
C ASP A 27 0.03 14.72 2.96
N ILE A 28 0.85 15.67 3.41
CA ILE A 28 1.62 16.55 2.54
C ILE A 28 2.69 15.73 1.81
N LEU A 29 3.36 14.83 2.51
CA LEU A 29 4.31 13.90 1.91
C LEU A 29 3.62 12.95 0.93
N LEU A 30 2.45 12.41 1.28
CA LEU A 30 1.68 11.55 0.37
C LEU A 30 1.31 12.29 -0.92
N GLU A 31 0.87 13.54 -0.83
CA GLU A 31 0.50 14.35 -2.00
C GLU A 31 1.71 14.68 -2.88
N LYS A 32 2.85 15.01 -2.29
CA LYS A 32 4.11 15.23 -3.03
C LYS A 32 4.55 13.95 -3.78
N LEU A 33 4.46 12.80 -3.13
CA LEU A 33 4.79 11.52 -3.75
C LEU A 33 3.76 11.14 -4.83
N ARG A 34 2.47 11.42 -4.60
CA ARG A 34 1.43 11.24 -5.60
C ARG A 34 1.75 12.03 -6.86
N LYS A 35 2.10 13.31 -6.73
CA LYS A 35 2.54 14.15 -7.85
C LYS A 35 3.73 13.54 -8.59
N MET A 36 4.81 13.23 -7.86
CA MET A 36 6.03 12.67 -8.45
C MET A 36 5.76 11.36 -9.20
N TYR A 37 4.97 10.44 -8.64
CA TYR A 37 4.64 9.17 -9.29
C TYR A 37 3.68 9.34 -10.45
N SER A 38 2.69 10.23 -10.34
CA SER A 38 1.81 10.56 -11.45
C SER A 38 2.58 11.11 -12.64
N GLU A 39 3.53 12.03 -12.41
CA GLU A 39 4.43 12.53 -13.46
C GLU A 39 5.32 11.42 -14.04
N LYS A 40 5.92 10.60 -13.17
CA LYS A 40 6.81 9.50 -13.59
C LYS A 40 6.13 8.45 -14.46
N PHE A 41 4.85 8.18 -14.22
CA PHE A 41 4.09 7.12 -14.89
C PHE A 41 3.04 7.65 -15.87
N ASP A 42 3.04 8.96 -16.15
CA ASP A 42 2.12 9.63 -17.06
C ASP A 42 0.64 9.40 -16.69
N ILE A 43 0.33 9.52 -15.40
CA ILE A 43 -1.03 9.36 -14.85
C ILE A 43 -1.62 10.76 -14.61
N PRO A 44 -2.89 11.02 -15.01
CA PRO A 44 -3.55 12.29 -14.75
C PRO A 44 -3.47 12.72 -13.28
N TYR A 45 -3.03 13.95 -13.06
CA TYR A 45 -2.84 14.52 -11.73
C TYR A 45 -3.57 15.85 -11.60
N GLN A 46 -4.41 15.94 -10.57
CA GLN A 46 -4.97 17.19 -10.08
C GLN A 46 -4.60 17.32 -8.61
N GLU A 47 -4.00 18.46 -8.23
CA GLU A 47 -3.59 18.72 -6.85
C GLU A 47 -4.80 18.85 -5.92
N ILE A 48 -4.72 18.18 -4.77
CA ILE A 48 -5.69 18.29 -3.69
C ILE A 48 -5.16 19.33 -2.71
N THR A 49 -5.64 20.56 -2.82
CA THR A 49 -5.21 21.67 -1.96
C THR A 49 -5.96 21.67 -0.62
N GLU A 50 -5.41 22.35 0.39
CA GLU A 50 -6.02 22.50 1.72
C GLU A 50 -7.36 23.27 1.71
N LYS A 51 -7.69 23.93 0.59
CA LYS A 51 -8.98 24.62 0.40
C LYS A 51 -10.13 23.65 0.14
N ILE A 52 -9.83 22.40 -0.22
CA ILE A 52 -10.81 21.37 -0.52
C ILE A 52 -11.34 20.79 0.79
N ASP A 53 -12.65 20.59 0.87
CA ASP A 53 -13.25 19.94 2.03
C ASP A 53 -12.79 18.48 2.16
N ASP A 54 -12.42 18.06 3.38
CA ASP A 54 -11.84 16.74 3.70
C ASP A 54 -10.55 16.44 2.87
N PHE A 55 -9.74 17.48 2.57
CA PHE A 55 -8.54 17.36 1.71
C PHE A 55 -7.59 16.25 2.17
N ARG A 56 -7.37 16.10 3.48
CA ARG A 56 -6.45 15.10 4.03
C ARG A 56 -6.91 13.68 3.71
N ALA A 57 -8.19 13.37 3.95
CA ALA A 57 -8.76 12.07 3.60
C ALA A 57 -8.68 11.82 2.09
N LYS A 58 -8.97 12.84 1.27
CA LYS A 58 -8.87 12.75 -0.20
C LYS A 58 -7.44 12.48 -0.68
N ARG A 59 -6.43 13.16 -0.13
CA ARG A 59 -5.01 12.91 -0.43
C ARG A 59 -4.64 11.45 -0.13
N ILE A 60 -5.04 10.97 1.04
CA ILE A 60 -4.81 9.58 1.46
C ILE A 60 -5.51 8.60 0.51
N THR A 61 -6.80 8.78 0.21
CA THR A 61 -7.53 7.93 -0.74
C THR A 61 -6.84 7.90 -2.11
N SER A 62 -6.55 9.06 -2.68
CA SER A 62 -5.94 9.16 -4.01
C SER A 62 -4.54 8.55 -4.06
N TYR A 63 -3.75 8.72 -3.00
CA TYR A 63 -2.42 8.13 -2.91
C TYR A 63 -2.47 6.60 -2.81
N LEU A 64 -3.31 6.05 -1.93
CA LEU A 64 -3.46 4.61 -1.76
C LEU A 64 -3.99 3.93 -3.04
N ASN A 65 -4.93 4.57 -3.73
CA ASN A 65 -5.42 4.08 -5.01
C ASN A 65 -4.31 4.06 -6.07
N LEU A 66 -3.52 5.14 -6.18
CA LEU A 66 -2.38 5.21 -7.09
C LEU A 66 -1.36 4.09 -6.79
N LEU A 67 -1.03 3.89 -5.52
CA LEU A 67 -0.09 2.84 -5.12
C LEU A 67 -0.62 1.44 -5.45
N SER A 68 -1.90 1.19 -5.16
CA SER A 68 -2.55 -0.08 -5.49
C SER A 68 -2.47 -0.36 -6.99
N ASP A 69 -2.81 0.62 -7.84
CA ASP A 69 -2.73 0.49 -9.30
C ASP A 69 -1.32 0.17 -9.78
N LEU A 70 -0.33 0.93 -9.30
CA LEU A 70 1.05 0.77 -9.73
C LEU A 70 1.66 -0.55 -9.24
N ALA A 71 1.32 -0.99 -8.02
CA ALA A 71 1.78 -2.26 -7.48
C ALA A 71 1.17 -3.45 -8.24
N GLU A 72 -0.14 -3.41 -8.48
CA GLU A 72 -0.85 -4.43 -9.26
C GLU A 72 -0.31 -4.53 -10.68
N LYS A 73 -0.12 -3.39 -11.35
CA LYS A 73 0.49 -3.36 -12.70
C LYS A 73 1.87 -4.01 -12.71
N LYS A 74 2.73 -3.68 -11.74
CA LYS A 74 4.06 -4.28 -11.63
C LYS A 74 4.01 -5.79 -11.40
N PHE A 75 3.08 -6.25 -10.56
CA PHE A 75 2.89 -7.66 -10.30
C PHE A 75 2.39 -8.41 -11.55
N GLU A 76 1.44 -7.84 -12.29
CA GLU A 76 1.00 -8.39 -13.58
C GLU A 76 2.14 -8.44 -14.60
N ASP A 77 2.92 -7.36 -14.73
CA ASP A 77 4.07 -7.30 -15.63
C ASP A 77 5.12 -8.37 -15.29
N LEU A 78 5.35 -8.64 -14.00
CA LEU A 78 6.23 -9.72 -13.54
C LEU A 78 5.72 -11.09 -14.00
N LYS A 79 4.40 -11.34 -13.90
CA LYS A 79 3.78 -12.60 -14.36
C LYS A 79 3.80 -12.76 -15.88
N GLN A 80 3.72 -11.67 -16.64
CA GLN A 80 3.75 -11.73 -18.12
C GLN A 80 5.14 -12.08 -18.69
N MET A 81 6.19 -12.02 -17.87
CA MET A 81 7.51 -12.59 -18.15
C MET A 81 8.23 -12.11 -19.42
N THR A 82 7.94 -10.93 -19.97
CA THR A 82 8.65 -10.37 -21.15
C THR A 82 10.18 -10.51 -21.02
N SER A 83 10.95 -10.56 -22.12
CA SER A 83 12.39 -10.86 -22.08
C SER A 83 13.18 -10.08 -21.01
N LYS A 84 12.83 -8.81 -20.76
CA LYS A 84 13.42 -7.98 -19.69
C LYS A 84 12.93 -8.32 -18.28
N LYS A 85 11.66 -8.73 -18.14
CA LYS A 85 11.04 -9.14 -16.86
C LYS A 85 11.39 -10.57 -16.45
N GLY A 86 11.81 -11.40 -17.41
CA GLY A 86 12.36 -12.72 -17.12
C GLY A 86 13.57 -12.67 -16.20
N ASP A 87 14.48 -11.73 -16.44
CA ASP A 87 15.66 -11.52 -15.59
C ASP A 87 15.28 -11.07 -14.17
N GLU A 88 14.25 -10.22 -14.04
CA GLU A 88 13.75 -9.78 -12.72
C GLU A 88 13.12 -10.92 -11.93
N LEU A 89 12.34 -11.81 -12.57
CA LEU A 89 11.79 -12.99 -11.90
C LEU A 89 12.92 -13.95 -11.48
N LEU A 90 13.89 -14.20 -12.37
CA LEU A 90 15.02 -15.07 -12.07
C LEU A 90 15.84 -14.54 -10.89
N ALA A 91 16.13 -13.25 -10.86
CA ALA A 91 16.83 -12.61 -9.75
C ALA A 91 16.05 -12.79 -8.43
N TYR A 92 14.74 -12.55 -8.44
CA TYR A 92 13.89 -12.79 -7.28
C TYR A 92 13.96 -14.24 -6.79
N ILE A 93 13.77 -15.22 -7.68
CA ILE A 93 13.82 -16.65 -7.33
C ILE A 93 15.20 -17.05 -6.79
N GLN A 94 16.28 -16.48 -7.31
CA GLN A 94 17.65 -16.73 -6.82
C GLN A 94 17.89 -16.17 -5.41
N MET A 95 17.27 -15.03 -5.07
CA MET A 95 17.35 -14.42 -3.74
C MET A 95 16.56 -15.19 -2.67
N LEU A 96 15.62 -16.07 -3.06
CA LEU A 96 14.89 -16.88 -2.10
C LEU A 96 15.84 -17.86 -1.38
N PRO A 97 15.57 -18.17 -0.09
CA PRO A 97 16.26 -19.23 0.64
C PRO A 97 16.23 -20.57 -0.11
N ASP A 98 17.27 -21.38 0.03
CA ASP A 98 17.38 -22.67 -0.69
C ASP A 98 16.33 -23.71 -0.27
N ASN A 99 15.75 -23.55 0.92
CA ASN A 99 14.64 -24.36 1.41
C ASN A 99 13.25 -23.84 0.95
N SER A 100 13.19 -22.80 0.12
CA SER A 100 11.94 -22.28 -0.41
C SER A 100 11.31 -23.26 -1.41
N ASN A 101 10.06 -23.67 -1.14
CA ASN A 101 9.27 -24.48 -2.06
C ASN A 101 9.15 -23.83 -3.44
N LEU A 102 8.95 -22.51 -3.47
CA LEU A 102 8.83 -21.73 -4.70
C LEU A 102 10.10 -21.83 -5.56
N LYS A 103 11.28 -21.76 -4.93
CA LYS A 103 12.57 -21.92 -5.62
C LYS A 103 12.79 -23.34 -6.11
N ALA A 104 12.45 -24.34 -5.29
CA ALA A 104 12.55 -25.75 -5.66
C ALA A 104 11.65 -26.09 -6.86
N ASP A 105 10.41 -25.60 -6.87
CA ASP A 105 9.45 -25.86 -7.93
C ASP A 105 9.82 -25.15 -9.24
N PHE A 106 10.31 -23.91 -9.15
CA PHE A 106 10.85 -23.19 -10.32
C PHE A 106 12.06 -23.92 -10.93
N LYS A 107 12.96 -24.46 -10.09
CA LYS A 107 14.11 -25.26 -10.56
C LYS A 107 13.67 -26.55 -11.25
N LYS A 108 12.65 -27.23 -10.73
CA LYS A 108 12.07 -28.43 -11.39
C LYS A 108 11.47 -28.06 -12.74
N LEU A 109 10.71 -26.97 -12.81
CA LEU A 109 10.08 -26.48 -14.04
C LEU A 109 11.13 -26.22 -15.14
N THR A 110 12.23 -25.56 -14.79
CA THR A 110 13.28 -25.16 -15.73
C THR A 110 14.31 -26.25 -16.04
N SER A 111 14.29 -27.37 -15.30
CA SER A 111 15.29 -28.45 -15.45
C SER A 111 15.28 -29.17 -16.80
N LYS A 112 14.15 -29.14 -17.52
CA LYS A 112 13.95 -29.83 -18.81
C LYS A 112 14.05 -28.89 -20.02
N GLY A 113 14.31 -27.60 -19.80
CA GLY A 113 14.29 -26.56 -20.82
C GLY A 113 13.46 -25.35 -20.39
N PHE A 114 13.60 -24.24 -21.13
CA PHE A 114 12.93 -22.98 -20.82
C PHE A 114 11.72 -22.79 -21.72
N SER A 115 10.51 -22.93 -21.18
CA SER A 115 9.25 -22.66 -21.88
C SER A 115 8.58 -21.42 -21.28
N PHE A 116 8.44 -20.37 -22.10
CA PHE A 116 7.84 -19.11 -21.67
C PHE A 116 6.38 -19.28 -21.20
N SER A 117 5.63 -20.12 -21.92
CA SER A 117 4.22 -20.40 -21.60
C SER A 117 4.08 -21.13 -20.26
N GLU A 118 4.96 -22.08 -19.98
CA GLU A 118 4.94 -22.84 -18.73
C GLU A 118 5.32 -21.97 -17.54
N ILE A 119 6.35 -21.13 -17.69
CA ILE A 119 6.78 -20.21 -16.62
C ILE A 119 5.72 -19.15 -16.34
N LYS A 120 5.08 -18.60 -17.37
CA LYS A 120 3.96 -17.65 -17.21
C LYS A 120 2.80 -18.30 -16.44
N THR A 121 2.46 -19.54 -16.79
CA THR A 121 1.39 -20.30 -16.12
C THR A 121 1.77 -20.56 -14.65
N TRP A 122 3.00 -21.02 -14.42
CA TRP A 122 3.52 -21.25 -13.08
C TRP A 122 3.52 -19.96 -12.24
N ALA A 123 4.02 -18.84 -12.78
CA ALA A 123 4.08 -17.56 -12.09
C ALA A 123 2.67 -17.09 -11.70
N SER A 124 1.70 -17.27 -12.60
CA SER A 124 0.30 -16.89 -12.34
C SER A 124 -0.37 -17.75 -11.28
N GLN A 125 0.10 -18.97 -11.06
CA GLN A 125 -0.45 -19.91 -10.07
C GLN A 125 0.24 -19.85 -8.71
N ASN A 126 1.52 -19.49 -8.68
CA ASN A 126 2.37 -19.65 -7.49
C ASN A 126 2.82 -18.32 -6.87
N LEU A 127 2.90 -17.23 -7.65
CA LEU A 127 3.25 -15.93 -7.10
C LEU A 127 2.01 -15.27 -6.50
N VAL A 128 2.21 -14.62 -5.36
CA VAL A 128 1.19 -13.84 -4.67
C VAL A 128 1.77 -12.45 -4.44
N MET A 129 0.95 -11.42 -4.61
CA MET A 129 1.35 -10.05 -4.30
C MET A 129 1.40 -9.85 -2.78
N GLY A 130 2.43 -9.18 -2.31
CA GLY A 130 2.55 -8.81 -0.89
C GLY A 130 1.46 -7.84 -0.47
N ALA A 131 1.00 -7.95 0.77
CA ALA A 131 -0.01 -7.07 1.33
C ALA A 131 0.53 -5.64 1.46
N ILE A 132 -0.37 -4.67 1.26
CA ILE A 132 -0.08 -3.25 1.44
C ILE A 132 -0.95 -2.77 2.60
N ASP A 133 -0.47 -2.99 3.82
CA ASP A 133 -1.16 -2.56 5.03
C ASP A 133 -0.92 -1.07 5.29
N VAL A 134 -1.72 -0.46 6.15
CA VAL A 134 -1.58 0.96 6.53
C VAL A 134 -1.39 1.10 8.03
N ASN A 135 -0.61 2.11 8.42
CA ASN A 135 -0.41 2.49 9.81
C ASN A 135 -1.02 3.87 10.08
N ILE A 136 -1.83 3.96 11.13
CA ILE A 136 -2.40 5.20 11.64
C ILE A 136 -1.84 5.43 13.05
N MET A 137 -1.10 6.53 13.24
CA MET A 137 -0.60 6.93 14.57
C MET A 137 -1.66 7.76 15.30
N THR A 138 -2.10 7.30 16.46
CA THR A 138 -3.19 7.93 17.23
C THR A 138 -2.69 8.93 18.28
N LYS A 139 -1.40 8.91 18.62
CA LYS A 139 -0.79 9.82 19.62
C LYS A 139 -0.42 11.20 19.08
N VAL A 140 -0.34 11.36 17.76
CA VAL A 140 0.03 12.63 17.09
C VAL A 140 -1.22 13.31 16.52
N ASP A 141 -2.37 13.04 17.14
CA ASP A 141 -3.67 13.47 16.64
C ASP A 141 -3.84 14.97 16.85
N LYS A 142 -3.93 15.71 15.74
CA LYS A 142 -3.98 17.16 15.74
C LYS A 142 -5.42 17.63 15.56
N ASP A 143 -5.84 18.56 16.43
CA ASP A 143 -7.09 19.30 16.23
C ASP A 143 -7.01 20.17 14.97
N ASN A 144 -8.02 20.05 14.11
CA ASN A 144 -8.10 20.84 12.87
C ASN A 144 -9.08 22.01 13.03
N TYR A 145 -8.81 23.10 12.31
CA TYR A 145 -9.57 24.36 12.41
C TYR A 145 -10.02 24.81 11.02
N LYS A 146 -11.24 25.36 10.92
CA LYS A 146 -11.76 25.98 9.70
C LYS A 146 -12.21 27.39 10.04
N LYS A 147 -11.60 28.39 9.38
CA LYS A 147 -11.84 29.82 9.64
C LYS A 147 -11.67 30.23 11.12
N GLY A 148 -10.77 29.57 11.84
CA GLY A 148 -10.49 29.83 13.26
C GLY A 148 -11.37 29.05 14.24
N GLU A 149 -12.40 28.33 13.77
CA GLU A 149 -13.22 27.47 14.60
C GLU A 149 -12.68 26.04 14.62
N LYS A 150 -12.59 25.45 15.82
CA LYS A 150 -12.19 24.06 16.01
C LYS A 150 -13.23 23.14 15.37
N LEU A 151 -12.79 22.25 14.49
CA LEU A 151 -13.65 21.24 13.88
C LEU A 151 -13.99 20.13 14.88
N PRO A 152 -15.10 19.41 14.68
CA PRO A 152 -15.42 18.22 15.45
C PRO A 152 -14.28 17.18 15.42
N VAL A 153 -14.19 16.34 16.44
CA VAL A 153 -13.10 15.35 16.60
C VAL A 153 -12.97 14.40 15.42
N GLU A 154 -14.06 14.14 14.71
CA GLU A 154 -14.06 13.35 13.49
C GLU A 154 -13.18 13.97 12.39
N TYR A 155 -12.90 15.27 12.39
CA TYR A 155 -12.01 15.90 11.40
C TYR A 155 -10.55 15.97 11.81
N ASN A 156 -10.17 15.34 12.92
CA ASN A 156 -8.76 15.24 13.28
C ASN A 156 -7.98 14.35 12.29
N ASP A 157 -6.66 14.37 12.43
CA ASP A 157 -5.72 13.78 11.47
C ASP A 157 -5.89 12.28 11.28
N ALA A 158 -6.15 11.57 12.37
CA ALA A 158 -6.24 10.12 12.34
C ALA A 158 -7.62 9.63 11.88
N HIS A 159 -8.70 10.34 12.21
CA HIS A 159 -10.01 10.06 11.63
C HIS A 159 -10.03 10.38 10.14
N ALA A 160 -9.34 11.44 9.70
CA ALA A 160 -9.15 11.71 8.27
C ALA A 160 -8.36 10.58 7.59
N ALA A 161 -7.35 10.01 8.26
CA ALA A 161 -6.62 8.85 7.74
C ALA A 161 -7.48 7.60 7.63
N LEU A 162 -8.28 7.30 8.66
CA LEU A 162 -9.21 6.18 8.64
C LEU A 162 -10.27 6.34 7.53
N ARG A 163 -10.85 7.54 7.38
CA ARG A 163 -11.77 7.84 6.27
C ARG A 163 -11.10 7.72 4.91
N GLY A 164 -9.87 8.21 4.77
CA GLY A 164 -9.11 8.14 3.54
C GLY A 164 -8.86 6.69 3.11
N PHE A 165 -8.44 5.85 4.06
CA PHE A 165 -8.26 4.42 3.86
C PHE A 165 -9.58 3.69 3.53
N ALA A 166 -10.64 3.93 4.32
CA ALA A 166 -11.97 3.38 4.11
C ALA A 166 -12.57 3.69 2.73
N LYS A 167 -12.28 4.88 2.19
CA LYS A 167 -12.71 5.31 0.85
C LYS A 167 -11.76 4.84 -0.27
N SER A 168 -10.61 4.27 0.07
CA SER A 168 -9.67 3.73 -0.90
C SER A 168 -10.13 2.36 -1.40
N LYS A 169 -9.61 1.94 -2.54
CA LYS A 169 -9.83 0.58 -3.07
C LYS A 169 -8.93 -0.47 -2.45
N LEU A 170 -8.03 -0.06 -1.55
CA LEU A 170 -7.05 -0.93 -0.95
C LEU A 170 -7.73 -1.85 0.05
N ASN A 171 -7.69 -3.15 -0.21
CA ASN A 171 -8.23 -4.17 0.69
C ASN A 171 -7.10 -4.75 1.55
N SER A 172 -6.86 -4.12 2.71
CA SER A 172 -5.73 -4.48 3.58
C SER A 172 -6.01 -4.24 5.06
N SER A 173 -5.03 -4.54 5.91
CA SER A 173 -5.14 -4.38 7.36
C SER A 173 -4.77 -2.97 7.79
N VAL A 174 -5.36 -2.53 8.91
CA VAL A 174 -4.93 -1.32 9.62
C VAL A 174 -4.10 -1.72 10.83
N VAL A 175 -2.90 -1.16 10.92
CA VAL A 175 -2.03 -1.19 12.10
C VAL A 175 -2.24 0.11 12.87
N LEU A 176 -2.55 0.02 14.15
CA LEU A 176 -2.70 1.19 15.02
C LEU A 176 -1.47 1.33 15.90
N SER A 177 -0.64 2.34 15.63
CA SER A 177 0.57 2.58 16.40
C SER A 177 0.31 3.51 17.58
N ALA A 178 0.80 3.09 18.75
CA ALA A 178 0.92 3.85 19.99
C ALA A 178 -0.32 3.92 20.93
N GLY A 179 -1.28 3.00 20.81
CA GLY A 179 -2.34 2.76 21.79
C GLY A 179 -3.73 3.25 21.35
N MET A 180 -4.77 2.54 21.77
CA MET A 180 -6.17 2.90 21.47
C MET A 180 -6.60 4.10 22.33
N ASN A 181 -7.06 5.18 21.70
CA ASN A 181 -7.81 6.23 22.38
C ASN A 181 -9.31 5.89 22.27
N HIS A 182 -10.06 6.03 23.36
CA HIS A 182 -11.47 5.61 23.50
C HIS A 182 -12.40 6.15 22.39
N VAL A 183 -12.04 7.31 21.81
CA VAL A 183 -12.78 7.95 20.72
C VAL A 183 -12.73 7.13 19.42
N TYR A 184 -11.66 6.37 19.16
CA TYR A 184 -11.54 5.58 17.94
C TYR A 184 -12.56 4.44 17.91
N ILE A 185 -12.73 3.75 19.04
CA ILE A 185 -13.64 2.59 19.18
C ILE A 185 -15.09 2.95 18.79
N ALA A 186 -15.53 4.19 19.06
CA ALA A 186 -16.89 4.63 18.76
C ALA A 186 -17.18 4.71 17.24
N ILE A 187 -16.19 5.06 16.42
CA ILE A 187 -16.37 5.24 14.98
C ILE A 187 -16.29 3.90 14.21
N TRP A 188 -15.51 2.93 14.72
CA TRP A 188 -15.51 1.56 14.19
C TRP A 188 -16.90 0.92 14.16
N GLY A 189 -17.77 1.23 15.13
CA GLY A 189 -19.16 0.76 15.13
C GLY A 189 -20.08 1.42 14.09
N SER A 190 -19.67 2.58 13.54
CA SER A 190 -20.46 3.37 12.58
C SER A 190 -20.02 3.20 11.12
N LEU A 191 -18.81 2.69 10.88
CA LEU A 191 -18.30 2.34 9.55
C LEU A 191 -18.68 0.88 9.26
N THR A 192 -19.55 0.66 8.27
CA THR A 192 -19.83 -0.68 7.72
C THR A 192 -18.62 -1.20 6.95
N ILE A 193 -17.51 -1.46 7.62
CA ILE A 193 -16.26 -1.90 7.00
C ILE A 193 -15.61 -2.98 7.86
N PHE A 194 -15.55 -4.20 7.32
CA PHE A 194 -14.83 -5.31 7.94
C PHE A 194 -13.33 -5.13 7.70
N PHE A 195 -12.55 -4.83 8.74
CA PHE A 195 -11.08 -4.86 8.68
C PHE A 195 -10.52 -5.97 9.55
N GLN A 196 -9.38 -6.54 9.13
CA GLN A 196 -8.57 -7.42 9.95
C GLN A 196 -7.57 -6.55 10.74
N MET A 197 -7.67 -6.55 12.08
CA MET A 197 -6.82 -5.73 12.94
C MET A 197 -5.58 -6.54 13.36
N LYS A 198 -4.38 -6.01 13.10
CA LYS A 198 -3.12 -6.53 13.66
C LYS A 198 -2.66 -5.53 14.73
N MET A 199 -2.55 -5.99 15.98
CA MET A 199 -1.97 -5.20 17.06
C MET A 199 -0.48 -5.50 17.17
N GLU A 200 0.36 -4.47 17.09
CA GLU A 200 1.77 -4.55 17.47
C GLU A 200 1.92 -3.95 18.87
N THR A 201 2.34 -4.78 19.84
CA THR A 201 2.71 -4.38 21.22
C THR A 201 4.17 -3.98 21.30
#